data_AF-A0A662JLV4-F1
#
_entry.id   AF-A0A662JLV4-F1
#
_cell.length_a   1.000
_cell.length_b   1.000
_cell.length_c   1.000
_cell.angle_alpha   90.00
_cell.angle_beta   90.00
_cell.angle_gamma   90.00
#
_symmetry.space_group_name_H-M   'P 1'
#
loop_
_entity.id
_entity.type
_entity.pdbx_description
1 polymer ?
#
loop_
_entity_poly.entity_id
_entity_poly.type
_entity_poly.pdbx_seq_one_letter_code
_entity_poly.pdbx_strand_id
1 'polypeptide(L)'
;KLMKVASLIYETFIKEDNPSVADRLATAIGPQTAKFALYELLRVAEAKKEYEDIQEVIKELIDSLDSEEELEEALEMCRSIAIMAQSLKFRRR
;
A
#
# COMPACT_ATOMS: atom_id res chain seq x y z
N LYS A 1 -6.21 -2.57 -10.16
CA LYS A 1 -6.06 -3.13 -8.79
C LYS A 1 -5.30 -2.20 -7.84
N LEU A 2 -4.17 -1.59 -8.24
CA LEU A 2 -3.41 -0.63 -7.42
C LEU A 2 -4.25 0.57 -6.89
N MET A 3 -5.13 1.14 -7.72
CA MET A 3 -6.07 2.18 -7.27
C MET A 3 -6.98 1.72 -6.11
N LYS A 4 -7.32 0.43 -6.07
CA LYS A 4 -8.15 -0.14 -4.99
C LYS A 4 -7.32 -0.37 -3.71
N VAL A 5 -6.03 -0.71 -3.83
CA VAL A 5 -5.08 -0.68 -2.70
C VAL A 5 -4.93 0.75 -2.16
N ALA A 6 -4.75 1.74 -3.04
CA ALA A 6 -4.71 3.14 -2.65
C ALA A 6 -6.02 3.61 -1.98
N SER A 7 -7.17 3.15 -2.47
CA SER A 7 -8.47 3.42 -1.87
C SER A 7 -8.60 2.80 -0.48
N LEU A 8 -8.13 1.57 -0.27
CA LEU A 8 -8.06 0.93 1.04
C LEU A 8 -7.21 1.76 2.02
N ILE A 9 -6.03 2.21 1.58
CA ILE A 9 -5.15 3.07 2.39
C ILE A 9 -5.90 4.36 2.77
N TYR A 10 -6.54 5.00 1.80
CA TYR A 10 -7.26 6.24 2.05
C TYR A 10 -8.41 6.05 3.05
N GLU A 11 -9.31 5.10 2.83
CA GLU A 11 -10.51 4.91 3.65
C GLU A 11 -10.17 4.42 5.07
N THR A 12 -9.09 3.68 5.25
CA THR A 12 -8.75 3.08 6.56
C THR A 12 -7.81 3.96 7.38
N PHE A 13 -6.90 4.68 6.73
CA PHE A 13 -5.78 5.34 7.39
C PHE A 13 -5.83 6.86 7.21
N ILE A 14 -5.85 7.34 5.96
CA ILE A 14 -5.74 8.79 5.68
C ILE A 14 -7.00 9.56 6.07
N LYS A 15 -8.18 8.98 5.84
CA LYS A 15 -9.47 9.62 6.18
C LYS A 15 -9.66 9.83 7.68
N GLU A 16 -9.04 8.98 8.48
CA GLU A 16 -8.99 9.05 9.95
C GLU A 16 -7.75 9.82 10.46
N ASP A 17 -7.13 10.64 9.60
CA ASP A 17 -5.92 11.44 9.87
C ASP A 17 -4.71 10.64 10.42
N ASN A 18 -4.59 9.36 10.04
CA ASN A 18 -3.46 8.49 10.36
C ASN A 18 -2.75 8.05 9.06
N PRO A 19 -1.93 8.89 8.40
CA PRO A 19 -1.29 8.54 7.14
C PRO A 19 -0.10 7.56 7.29
N SER A 20 0.11 6.94 8.45
CA SER A 20 1.34 6.19 8.78
C SER A 20 1.68 5.06 7.79
N VAL A 21 0.69 4.39 7.21
CA VAL A 21 0.90 3.36 6.17
C VAL A 21 1.35 4.01 4.86
N ALA A 22 0.70 5.10 4.44
CA ALA A 22 1.09 5.83 3.23
C ALA A 22 2.50 6.42 3.37
N ASP A 23 2.83 6.99 4.53
CA ASP A 23 4.14 7.57 4.78
C ASP A 23 5.25 6.51 4.77
N ARG A 24 5.01 5.34 5.38
CA ARG A 24 5.94 4.20 5.34
C ARG A 24 6.18 3.70 3.92
N LEU A 25 5.14 3.62 3.08
CA LEU A 25 5.27 3.21 1.68
C LEU A 25 5.99 4.30 0.84
N ALA A 26 5.71 5.57 1.07
CA ALA A 26 6.33 6.69 0.35
C ALA A 26 7.82 6.87 0.71
N THR A 27 8.16 6.64 1.97
CA THR A 27 9.51 6.88 2.52
C THR A 27 10.32 5.60 2.68
N ALA A 28 9.85 4.45 2.20
CA ALA A 28 10.57 3.19 2.31
C ALA A 28 12.00 3.34 1.74
N ILE A 29 12.97 3.45 2.66
CA ILE A 29 14.41 3.47 2.37
C ILE A 29 14.91 2.05 2.09
N GLY A 30 14.16 1.04 2.52
CA GLY A 30 14.44 -0.36 2.24
C GLY A 30 13.20 -1.26 2.32
N PRO A 31 13.30 -2.52 1.86
CA PRO A 31 12.17 -3.42 1.67
C PRO A 31 11.42 -3.73 2.96
N GLN A 32 12.10 -3.78 4.11
CA GLN A 32 11.46 -4.12 5.40
C GLN A 32 10.41 -3.09 5.83
N THR A 33 10.66 -1.80 5.63
CA THR A 33 9.69 -0.73 5.97
C THR A 33 8.45 -0.84 5.08
N ALA A 34 8.63 -1.12 3.79
CA ALA A 34 7.54 -1.32 2.86
C ALA A 34 6.72 -2.57 3.23
N LYS A 35 7.38 -3.71 3.49
CA LYS A 35 6.72 -4.96 3.91
C LYS A 35 5.89 -4.79 5.17
N PHE A 36 6.41 -4.10 6.18
CA PHE A 36 5.65 -3.86 7.40
C PHE A 36 4.33 -3.12 7.12
N ALA A 37 4.35 -2.10 6.25
CA ALA A 37 3.14 -1.42 5.81
C ALA A 37 2.22 -2.30 4.95
N LEU A 38 2.78 -3.14 4.07
CA LEU A 38 2.01 -4.08 3.25
C LEU A 38 1.35 -5.20 4.07
N TYR A 39 2.01 -5.73 5.10
CA TYR A 39 1.41 -6.70 6.03
C TYR A 39 0.26 -6.09 6.82
N GLU A 40 0.39 -4.83 7.25
CA GLU A 40 -0.70 -4.12 7.90
C GLU A 40 -1.89 -3.95 6.95
N LEU A 41 -1.63 -3.63 5.67
CA LEU A 41 -2.67 -3.54 4.64
C LEU A 41 -3.32 -4.89 4.34
N LEU A 42 -2.53 -5.96 4.23
CA LEU A 42 -3.03 -7.31 3.99
C LEU A 42 -3.99 -7.73 5.10
N ARG A 43 -3.62 -7.49 6.36
CA ARG A 43 -4.49 -7.79 7.52
C ARG A 43 -5.84 -7.07 7.44
N VAL A 44 -5.85 -5.82 6.98
CA VAL A 44 -7.11 -5.07 6.79
C VAL A 44 -7.91 -5.63 5.61
N ALA A 45 -7.24 -5.98 4.51
CA ALA A 45 -7.88 -6.56 3.33
C ALA A 45 -8.47 -7.95 3.62
N GLU A 46 -7.82 -8.76 4.47
CA GLU A 46 -8.31 -10.06 4.92
C GLU A 46 -9.55 -9.96 5.82
N ALA A 47 -9.67 -8.87 6.60
CA ALA A 47 -10.81 -8.64 7.48
C ALA A 47 -12.10 -8.23 6.73
N LYS A 48 -12.02 -7.89 5.43
CA LYS A 48 -13.12 -7.28 4.67
C LYS A 48 -13.27 -7.91 3.28
N LYS A 49 -14.40 -8.57 3.04
CA LYS A 49 -14.71 -9.22 1.74
C LYS A 49 -14.57 -8.33 0.52
N GLU A 50 -14.83 -7.02 0.65
CA GLU A 50 -14.73 -6.09 -0.48
C GLU A 50 -13.30 -5.96 -1.06
N TYR A 51 -12.27 -6.38 -0.32
CA TYR A 51 -10.85 -6.29 -0.70
C TYR A 51 -10.19 -7.64 -1.02
N GLU A 52 -10.97 -8.72 -1.15
CA GLU A 52 -10.44 -10.06 -1.47
C GLU A 52 -9.61 -10.08 -2.77
N ASP A 53 -10.03 -9.32 -3.77
CA ASP A 53 -9.38 -9.21 -5.09
C ASP A 53 -8.04 -8.46 -5.09
N ILE A 54 -7.70 -7.75 -4.02
CA ILE A 54 -6.42 -7.04 -3.87
C ILE A 54 -5.46 -7.72 -2.89
N GLN A 55 -5.90 -8.75 -2.16
CA GLN A 55 -5.01 -9.51 -1.25
C GLN A 55 -3.84 -10.11 -2.02
N GLU A 56 -4.10 -10.70 -3.19
CA GLU A 56 -3.05 -11.28 -4.02
C GLU A 56 -2.04 -10.24 -4.51
N VAL A 57 -2.52 -9.05 -4.89
CA VAL A 57 -1.65 -7.95 -5.32
C VAL A 57 -0.73 -7.49 -4.18
N ILE A 58 -1.23 -7.49 -2.95
CA ILE A 58 -0.42 -7.12 -1.78
C ILE A 58 0.63 -8.21 -1.51
N LYS A 59 0.28 -9.50 -1.65
CA LYS A 59 1.21 -10.63 -1.50
C LYS A 59 2.30 -10.62 -2.57
N GLU A 60 1.92 -10.50 -3.84
CA GLU A 60 2.85 -10.37 -4.97
C GLU A 60 3.84 -9.23 -4.71
N LEU A 61 3.37 -8.07 -4.24
CA LEU A 61 4.25 -6.94 -3.95
C LEU A 61 5.18 -7.19 -2.75
N ILE A 62 4.74 -7.97 -1.75
CA ILE A 62 5.60 -8.39 -0.64
C ILE A 62 6.71 -9.33 -1.15
N ASP A 63 6.36 -10.28 -2.02
CA ASP A 63 7.28 -11.25 -2.60
C ASP A 63 8.31 -10.57 -3.51
N SER A 64 7.88 -9.61 -4.34
CA SER A 64 8.79 -8.81 -5.18
C SER A 64 9.79 -7.98 -4.36
N LEU A 65 9.45 -7.61 -3.11
CA LEU A 65 10.40 -6.94 -2.20
C LEU A 65 11.43 -7.90 -1.58
N ASP A 66 11.31 -9.22 -1.75
CA ASP A 66 12.38 -10.21 -1.48
C ASP A 66 13.27 -10.48 -2.70
N SER A 67 12.82 -10.14 -3.90
CA SER A 67 13.56 -10.35 -5.14
C SER A 67 14.57 -9.23 -5.39
N GLU A 68 15.85 -9.55 -5.53
CA GLU A 68 16.88 -8.55 -5.90
C GLU A 68 16.61 -7.92 -7.28
N GLU A 69 16.02 -8.69 -8.21
CA GLU A 69 15.71 -8.22 -9.57
C GLU A 69 14.51 -7.26 -9.59
N GLU A 70 13.51 -7.52 -8.76
CA GLU A 70 12.24 -6.75 -8.76
C GLU A 70 12.19 -5.67 -7.67
N LEU A 71 13.16 -5.63 -6.75
CA LEU A 71 13.14 -4.76 -5.56
C LEU A 71 12.92 -3.29 -5.90
N GLU A 72 13.63 -2.76 -6.89
CA GLU A 72 13.53 -1.34 -7.25
C GLU A 72 12.14 -1.00 -7.81
N GLU A 73 11.61 -1.86 -8.69
CA GLU A 73 10.25 -1.70 -9.24
C GLU A 73 9.19 -1.82 -8.14
N ALA A 74 9.33 -2.79 -7.24
CA ALA A 74 8.42 -3.00 -6.12
C ALA A 74 8.41 -1.79 -5.15
N LEU A 75 9.57 -1.19 -4.87
CA LEU A 75 9.66 0.04 -4.08
C LEU A 75 9.00 1.23 -4.78
N GLU A 76 9.17 1.36 -6.10
CA GLU A 76 8.52 2.43 -6.87
C GLU A 76 7.00 2.24 -6.94
N MET A 77 6.52 0.99 -7.03
CA MET A 77 5.10 0.67 -6.90
C MET A 77 4.55 1.06 -5.52
N CYS A 78 5.29 0.79 -4.44
CA CYS A 78 4.91 1.22 -3.10
C CYS A 78 4.75 2.75 -3.01
N ARG A 79 5.70 3.51 -3.57
CA ARG A 79 5.66 4.98 -3.64
C ARG A 79 4.47 5.47 -4.45
N SER A 80 4.24 4.85 -5.61
CA SER A 80 3.10 5.16 -6.48
C SER A 80 1.75 4.94 -5.78
N ILE A 81 1.61 3.82 -5.05
CA ILE A 81 0.41 3.52 -4.24
C ILE A 81 0.20 4.60 -3.16
N ALA A 82 1.26 4.99 -2.45
CA ALA A 82 1.18 6.02 -1.43
C ALA A 82 0.74 7.38 -1.99
N ILE A 83 1.32 7.79 -3.12
CA ILE A 83 0.96 9.03 -3.83
C ILE A 83 -0.50 8.97 -4.28
N MET A 84 -0.93 7.86 -4.88
CA MET A 84 -2.33 7.65 -5.27
C MET A 84 -3.26 7.79 -4.07
N ALA A 85 -2.95 7.17 -2.94
CA ALA A 85 -3.76 7.24 -1.72
C ALA A 85 -3.87 8.67 -1.19
N GLN A 86 -2.75 9.40 -1.11
CA GLN A 86 -2.73 10.80 -0.69
C GLN A 86 -3.52 11.70 -1.66
N SER A 87 -3.45 11.42 -2.97
CA SER A 87 -4.17 12.20 -3.98
C SER A 87 -5.70 12.13 -3.82
N LEU A 88 -6.23 11.02 -3.26
CA LEU A 88 -7.66 10.85 -3.00
C LEU A 88 -8.20 11.86 -1.97
N LYS A 89 -7.34 12.36 -1.05
CA LYS A 89 -7.69 13.43 -0.11
C LYS A 89 -8.11 14.72 -0.81
N PHE A 90 -7.52 15.01 -1.97
CA PHE A 90 -7.76 16.25 -2.70
C PHE A 90 -8.87 16.14 -3.74
N ARG A 91 -9.19 14.93 -4.21
CA ARG A 91 -10.26 14.71 -5.22
C ARG A 91 -11.68 14.73 -4.66
N ARG A 92 -11.84 14.61 -3.34
CA ARG A 92 -13.16 14.57 -2.68
C ARG A 92 -13.51 15.85 -1.91
N ARG A 93 -12.81 16.95 -2.18
CA ARG A 93 -13.14 18.30 -1.70
C ARG A 93 -14.02 19.05 -2.68
#